data_AF-A0A257LM29-F1
#
_entry.id   AF-A0A257LM29-F1
#
_cell.length_a   1.000
_cell.length_b   1.000
_cell.length_c   1.000
_cell.angle_alpha   90.00
_cell.angle_beta   90.00
_cell.angle_gamma   90.00
#
_symmetry.space_group_name_H-M   'P 1'
#
loop_
_entity.id
_entity.type
_entity.pdbx_description
1 polymer ?
#
loop_
_entity_poly.entity_id
_entity_poly.type
_entity_poly.pdbx_seq_one_letter_code
_entity_poly.pdbx_strand_id
1 'polypeptide(L)' 'DDCYTWWSNRGQAYANNVGWRLDYHLATPALAAQARSAVIYKAQKFSDHAPLTIDYDFTL' A
#
# COMPACT_ATOMS: atom_id res chain seq x y z
N ASP A 1 -12.10 -4.30 -3.55
CA ASP A 1 -11.19 -3.32 -4.17
C ASP A 1 -9.84 -3.98 -4.22
N ASP A 2 -9.19 -4.02 -5.37
CA ASP A 2 -7.90 -4.68 -5.50
C ASP A 2 -6.83 -3.86 -4.75
N CYS A 3 -6.08 -4.51 -3.86
CA CYS A 3 -5.13 -3.89 -2.93
C CYS A 3 -3.83 -3.38 -3.62
N TYR A 4 -3.93 -2.75 -4.79
CA TYR A 4 -2.79 -2.23 -5.54
C TYR A 4 -2.16 -1.01 -4.88
N THR A 5 -0.86 -0.84 -5.08
CA THR A 5 -0.11 0.34 -4.61
C THR A 5 0.55 1.08 -5.74
N TRP A 6 0.53 0.54 -6.96
CA TRP A 6 1.08 1.17 -8.15
C TRP A 6 0.16 1.03 -9.36
N TRP A 7 0.11 2.07 -10.20
CA TRP A 7 -0.59 2.07 -11.48
C TRP A 7 0.24 2.77 -12.55
N SER A 8 0.30 2.18 -13.75
CA SER A 8 1.00 2.82 -14.88
C SER A 8 0.41 4.20 -15.21
N ASN A 9 1.27 5.15 -15.57
CA ASN A 9 0.83 6.42 -16.14
C ASN A 9 0.24 6.29 -17.56
N ARG A 10 0.27 5.11 -18.16
CA ARG A 10 -0.30 4.82 -19.48
C ARG A 10 -1.71 4.23 -19.36
N GLY A 11 -2.55 4.46 -20.36
CA GLY A 11 -3.84 3.78 -20.51
C GLY A 11 -4.86 4.05 -19.40
N GLN A 12 -4.75 5.18 -18.69
CA GLN A 12 -5.63 5.54 -17.57
C GLN A 12 -5.71 4.46 -16.49
N ALA A 13 -4.61 3.74 -16.24
CA ALA A 13 -4.60 2.57 -15.36
C ALA A 13 -5.10 2.88 -13.94
N TYR A 14 -4.78 4.06 -13.38
CA TYR A 14 -5.27 4.49 -12.07
C TYR A 14 -6.80 4.64 -12.03
N ALA A 15 -7.39 5.28 -13.05
CA ALA A 15 -8.84 5.48 -13.15
C ALA A 15 -9.58 4.16 -13.42
N ASN A 16 -8.96 3.27 -14.20
CA ASN A 16 -9.48 1.93 -14.52
C ASN A 16 -9.18 0.90 -13.42
N ASN A 17 -8.50 1.31 -12.34
CA ASN A 17 -8.01 0.44 -11.26
C ASN A 17 -7.21 -0.79 -11.74
N VAL A 18 -6.43 -0.67 -12.81
CA VAL A 18 -5.55 -1.74 -13.32
C VAL A 18 -4.15 -1.53 -12.74
N GLY A 19 -3.88 -2.18 -11.61
CA GLY A 19 -2.68 -1.91 -10.82
C GLY A 19 -1.87 -3.15 -10.47
N TRP A 20 -0.75 -2.90 -9.80
CA TRP A 20 0.14 -3.92 -9.26
C TRP A 20 0.33 -3.63 -7.77
N ARG A 21 0.56 -4.68 -6.98
CA ARG A 21 1.02 -4.54 -5.58
C ARG A 21 2.54 -4.62 -5.58
N LEU A 22 3.20 -3.47 -5.40
CA LEU A 22 4.66 -3.39 -5.43
C LEU A 22 5.27 -2.93 -4.10
N ASP A 23 4.45 -2.40 -3.20
CA ASP A 23 4.92 -1.83 -1.94
C ASP A 23 4.54 -2.74 -0.76
N TYR A 24 5.52 -3.03 0.11
CA TYR A 24 5.40 -3.99 1.20
C TYR A 24 6.22 -3.55 2.40
N HIS A 25 5.71 -3.83 3.60
CA HIS A 25 6.59 -3.94 4.78
C HIS A 25 6.88 -5.42 4.99
N LEU A 26 8.11 -5.83 4.69
CA LEU A 26 8.60 -7.16 5.04
C LEU A 26 9.12 -7.12 6.47
N ALA A 27 8.62 -8.01 7.31
CA ALA A 27 8.95 -8.06 8.73
C ALA A 27 9.26 -9.49 9.18
N THR A 28 10.10 -9.63 10.22
CA THR A 28 10.27 -10.90 10.90
C THR A 28 8.95 -11.33 11.56
N PRO A 29 8.73 -12.62 11.83
CA PRO A 29 7.46 -13.10 12.41
C PRO A 29 7.04 -12.37 13.70
N ALA A 30 8.01 -12.05 14.57
CA ALA A 30 7.76 -11.35 15.82
C ALA A 30 7.22 -9.92 15.61
N LEU A 31 7.78 -9.16 14.66
CA LEU A 31 7.31 -7.81 14.34
C LEU A 31 6.02 -7.85 13.52
N ALA A 32 5.88 -8.80 12.60
CA ALA A 32 4.67 -8.98 11.81
C ALA A 32 3.44 -9.24 12.70
N ALA A 33 3.60 -9.99 13.80
CA ALA A 33 2.55 -10.23 14.78
C ALA A 33 2.08 -8.95 15.52
N GLN A 34 2.85 -7.86 15.46
CA GLN A 34 2.46 -6.58 16.03
C GLN A 34 1.67 -5.68 15.07
N ALA A 35 1.52 -6.03 13.79
CA ALA A 35 0.71 -5.25 12.86
C ALA A 35 -0.76 -5.25 13.30
N ARG A 36 -1.40 -4.08 13.30
CA ARG A 36 -2.80 -3.88 13.71
C ARG A 36 -3.68 -3.40 12.56
N SER A 37 -3.15 -2.57 11.67
CA SER A 37 -3.85 -2.04 10.51
C SER A 37 -2.94 -2.02 9.29
N ALA A 38 -3.51 -2.11 8.10
CA ALA A 38 -2.81 -1.89 6.83
C ALA A 38 -3.73 -1.13 5.89
N VAL A 39 -3.31 0.06 5.46
CA VAL A 39 -4.13 0.97 4.66
C VAL A 39 -3.34 1.43 3.43
N ILE A 40 -4.02 1.46 2.29
CA ILE A 40 -3.52 2.08 1.06
C ILE A 40 -4.24 3.41 0.88
N TYR A 41 -3.51 4.51 0.95
CA TYR A 41 -4.10 5.83 0.85
C TYR A 41 -4.35 6.22 -0.61
N LYS A 42 -5.63 6.32 -1.02
CA LYS A 42 -6.04 6.72 -2.38
C LYS A 42 -6.86 8.02 -2.43
N ALA A 43 -7.09 8.69 -1.30
CA ALA A 43 -7.94 9.89 -1.26
C ALA A 43 -7.35 11.08 -2.03
N GLN A 44 -6.02 11.16 -2.10
CA GLN A 44 -5.29 12.11 -2.94
C GLN A 44 -4.15 11.38 -3.66
N LYS A 45 -4.00 11.66 -4.96
CA LYS A 45 -2.91 11.10 -5.77
C LYS A 45 -1.69 12.02 -5.71
N PHE A 46 -0.57 11.49 -5.22
CA PHE A 46 0.72 12.19 -5.16
C PHE A 46 1.75 11.67 -6.17
N SER A 47 1.58 10.42 -6.60
CA SER A 47 2.51 9.66 -7.43
C SER A 47 1.74 8.63 -8.26
N ASP A 48 2.43 7.89 -9.13
CA ASP A 48 1.97 6.62 -9.69
C ASP A 48 1.93 5.49 -8.65
N HIS A 49 2.56 5.70 -7.50
CA HIS A 49 2.35 4.93 -6.27
C HIS A 49 1.33 5.57 -5.31
N ALA A 50 0.64 4.73 -4.54
CA ALA A 50 -0.16 5.11 -3.37
C ALA A 50 0.58 4.71 -2.08
N PRO A 51 0.61 5.57 -1.04
CA PRO A 51 1.22 5.23 0.23
C PRO A 51 0.58 3.98 0.87
N LEU A 52 1.43 3.04 1.29
CA LEU A 52 1.06 1.96 2.20
C LEU A 52 1.45 2.37 3.62
N THR A 53 0.48 2.35 4.54
CA THR A 53 0.70 2.60 5.96
C THR A 53 0.32 1.35 6.75
N ILE A 54 1.14 0.97 7.72
CA ILE A 54 0.88 -0.12 8.65
C ILE A 54 1.12 0.39 10.05
N ASP A 55 0.11 0.28 10.91
CA ASP A 55 0.25 0.58 12.33
C ASP A 55 0.70 -0.69 13.07
N TYR A 56 1.78 -0.56 13.84
CA TYR A 56 2.30 -1.64 14.69
C TYR A 56 2.10 -1.28 16.15
N ASP A 57 1.72 -2.27 16.95
CA ASP A 57 1.75 -2.22 18.41
C ASP A 57 3.18 -2.52 18.91
N PHE A 58 4.09 -1.63 18.54
CA PHE A 58 5.52 -1.73 18.82
C PHE A 58 6.03 -0.41 19.38
N THR A 59 6.75 -0.48 20.49
CA THR A 59 7.44 0.69 21.08
C THR A 59 8.84 0.77 20.51
N LEU A 60 9.16 1.91 19.87
CA LEU A 60 10.47 2.19 19.27
C LEU A 60 11.53 2.55 20.31
#